data_AF-A0A3N2E0E9-F1
#
_entry.id   AF-A0A3N2E0E9-F1
#
_cell.length_a   1.000
_cell.length_b   1.000
_cell.length_c   1.000
_cell.angle_alpha   90.00
_cell.angle_beta   90.00
_cell.angle_gamma   90.00
#
_symmetry.space_group_name_H-M   'P 1'
#
loop_
_entity.id
_entity.type
_entity.pdbx_description
1 polymer ?
#
loop_
_entity_poly.entity_id
_entity_poly.type
_entity_poly.pdbx_seq_one_letter_code
_entity_poly.pdbx_strand_id
1 'polypeptide(L)'
;MMNFNEYNQPSKILVLHYAKILNCDLAREIACGNSDLSSKKEAEILAYFFWQMTDQAAIDENEGKVIDGIADLQSWLQKALYIFAGYFKRQGYEVVWSEGYDQYHQ
;
A
#
# COMPACT_ATOMS: atom_id res chain seq x y z
N MET A 1 0.57 14.00 -2.43
CA MET A 1 1.53 13.08 -1.78
C MET A 1 0.88 12.17 -0.73
N MET A 2 1.31 10.90 -0.68
CA MET A 2 0.95 9.97 0.39
C MET A 2 1.70 10.33 1.68
N ASN A 3 0.98 10.57 2.78
CA ASN A 3 1.56 11.17 3.99
C ASN A 3 1.95 10.10 5.01
N PHE A 4 3.21 9.67 4.98
CA PHE A 4 3.84 8.87 6.03
C PHE A 4 4.56 9.81 7.00
N ASN A 5 3.94 10.07 8.16
CA ASN A 5 4.58 10.84 9.22
C ASN A 5 5.56 9.97 10.03
N GLU A 6 6.23 10.56 11.04
CA GLU A 6 7.22 9.87 11.89
C GLU A 6 6.68 8.62 12.61
N TYR A 7 5.39 8.58 12.95
CA TYR A 7 4.74 7.44 13.61
C TYR A 7 4.37 6.31 12.65
N ASN A 8 4.46 6.55 11.35
CA ASN A 8 4.01 5.65 10.28
C ASN A 8 5.17 5.09 9.45
N GLN A 9 6.42 5.36 9.86
CA GLN A 9 7.60 4.95 9.08
C GLN A 9 7.65 3.43 8.82
N PRO A 10 7.30 2.55 9.77
CA PRO A 10 7.26 1.12 9.48
C PRO A 10 6.26 0.76 8.38
N SER A 11 5.09 1.41 8.32
CA SER A 11 4.15 1.24 7.20
C SER A 11 4.77 1.64 5.87
N LYS A 12 5.54 2.74 5.82
CA LYS A 12 6.26 3.15 4.60
C LYS A 12 7.30 2.11 4.18
N ILE A 13 8.07 1.60 5.14
CA ILE A 13 9.08 0.56 4.91
C ILE A 13 8.44 -0.68 4.29
N LEU A 14 7.32 -1.16 4.85
CA LEU A 14 6.59 -2.29 4.29
C LEU A 14 6.08 -2.00 2.88
N VAL A 15 5.46 -0.84 2.64
CA VAL A 15 4.99 -0.47 1.30
C VAL A 15 6.13 -0.47 0.29
N LEU A 16 7.30 0.06 0.64
CA LEU A 16 8.46 0.07 -0.25
C LEU A 16 9.05 -1.33 -0.45
N HIS A 17 9.09 -2.16 0.59
CA HIS A 17 9.50 -3.55 0.50
C HIS A 17 8.60 -4.31 -0.48
N TYR A 18 7.29 -4.24 -0.28
CA TYR A 18 6.33 -4.95 -1.12
C TYR A 18 6.26 -4.38 -2.53
N ALA A 19 6.41 -3.07 -2.73
CA ALA A 19 6.52 -2.46 -4.05
C ALA A 19 7.69 -3.04 -4.85
N LYS A 20 8.82 -3.32 -4.17
CA LYS A 20 9.98 -3.96 -4.80
C LYS A 20 9.69 -5.41 -5.20
N ILE A 21 9.15 -6.23 -4.30
CA ILE A 21 8.96 -7.67 -4.59
C ILE A 21 7.81 -7.92 -5.57
N LEU A 22 6.78 -7.07 -5.56
CA LEU A 22 5.64 -7.12 -6.48
C LEU A 22 5.88 -6.35 -7.79
N ASN A 23 7.07 -5.77 -7.97
CA ASN A 23 7.46 -4.98 -9.15
C ASN A 23 6.48 -3.82 -9.47
N CYS A 24 5.98 -3.13 -8.44
CA CYS A 24 5.08 -2.00 -8.60
C CYS A 24 5.83 -0.67 -8.46
N ASP A 25 6.43 -0.18 -9.55
CA ASP A 25 7.14 1.11 -9.57
C ASP A 25 6.23 2.29 -9.23
N LEU A 26 4.96 2.25 -9.65
CA LEU A 26 3.99 3.29 -9.32
C LEU A 26 3.83 3.46 -7.79
N ALA A 27 3.67 2.34 -7.07
CA ALA A 27 3.57 2.37 -5.62
C ALA A 27 4.85 2.90 -4.96
N ARG A 28 6.03 2.51 -5.49
CA ARG A 28 7.33 3.00 -5.02
C ARG A 28 7.46 4.52 -5.17
N GLU A 29 7.17 5.06 -6.35
CA GLU A 29 7.28 6.50 -6.63
C GLU A 29 6.30 7.32 -5.79
N ILE A 30 5.04 6.86 -5.65
CA ILE A 30 4.02 7.54 -4.83
C ILE A 30 4.38 7.48 -3.33
N ALA A 31 4.86 6.34 -2.82
CA ALA A 31 5.23 6.19 -1.41
C ALA A 31 6.49 7.00 -1.05
N CYS A 32 7.41 7.18 -2.00
CA CYS A 32 8.54 8.09 -1.87
C CYS A 32 8.14 9.57 -1.96
N GLY A 33 6.97 9.87 -2.53
CA GLY A 33 6.49 11.24 -2.75
C GLY A 33 7.05 11.89 -4.01
N ASN A 34 7.56 11.09 -4.94
CA ASN A 34 8.11 11.56 -6.21
C ASN A 34 7.02 11.82 -7.26
N SER A 35 5.85 11.22 -7.08
CA SER A 35 4.69 11.40 -7.95
C SER A 35 3.37 11.34 -7.17
N ASP A 36 2.29 11.76 -7.83
CA ASP A 36 0.90 11.62 -7.38
C ASP A 36 0.09 10.90 -8.46
N LEU A 37 -1.07 10.35 -8.08
CA LEU A 37 -1.99 9.71 -9.03
C LEU A 37 -2.49 10.76 -10.03
N SER A 38 -2.34 10.44 -11.32
CA SER A 38 -2.70 11.31 -12.44
C SER A 38 -3.88 10.78 -13.26
N SER A 39 -4.25 9.51 -13.07
CA SER A 39 -5.33 8.88 -13.83
C SER A 39 -6.07 7.82 -13.02
N LYS A 40 -7.29 7.51 -13.46
CA LYS A 40 -8.07 6.38 -12.92
C LYS A 40 -7.29 5.06 -13.04
N LYS A 41 -6.57 4.86 -14.15
CA LYS A 41 -5.81 3.62 -14.38
C LYS A 41 -4.69 3.44 -13.36
N GLU A 42 -3.97 4.50 -13.03
CA GLU A 42 -2.97 4.48 -11.97
C GLU A 42 -3.60 4.21 -10.60
N ALA A 43 -4.78 4.78 -10.33
CA ALA A 43 -5.51 4.52 -9.09
C ALA A 43 -5.89 3.04 -8.96
N GLU A 44 -6.37 2.43 -10.04
CA GLU A 44 -6.69 0.99 -10.08
C GLU A 44 -5.44 0.13 -9.83
N ILE A 45 -4.30 0.45 -10.47
CA ILE A 45 -3.03 -0.26 -10.27
C ILE A 45 -2.57 -0.15 -8.81
N LEU A 46 -2.62 1.05 -8.23
CA LEU A 46 -2.20 1.28 -6.86
C LEU A 46 -3.13 0.59 -5.84
N ALA A 47 -4.43 0.55 -6.11
CA ALA A 47 -5.40 -0.16 -5.27
C ALA A 47 -5.17 -1.68 -5.33
N TYR A 48 -4.96 -2.23 -6.53
CA TYR A 48 -4.64 -3.63 -6.74
C TYR A 48 -3.34 -4.02 -6.02
N PHE A 49 -2.29 -3.20 -6.15
CA PHE A 49 -1.03 -3.38 -5.43
C PHE A 49 -1.24 -3.48 -3.92
N PHE A 50 -2.10 -2.64 -3.34
CA PHE A 50 -2.33 -2.66 -1.89
C PHE A 50 -2.84 -4.03 -1.42
N TRP A 51 -3.78 -4.63 -2.15
CA TRP A 51 -4.33 -5.94 -1.79
C TRP A 51 -3.33 -7.09 -2.03
N GLN A 52 -2.54 -7.03 -3.10
CA GLN A 52 -1.44 -7.98 -3.28
C GLN A 52 -0.41 -7.90 -2.15
N MET A 53 -0.10 -6.68 -1.69
CA MET A 53 0.78 -6.46 -0.55
C MET A 53 0.22 -7.08 0.73
N THR A 54 -1.09 -6.94 0.99
CA THR A 54 -1.69 -7.53 2.20
C THR A 54 -1.68 -9.05 2.18
N ASP A 55 -1.92 -9.67 1.02
CA ASP A 55 -1.88 -11.12 0.88
C ASP A 55 -0.47 -11.67 1.08
N GLN A 56 0.51 -11.06 0.43
CA GLN A 56 1.91 -11.48 0.57
C GLN A 56 2.41 -11.31 2.00
N ALA A 57 1.99 -10.24 2.67
CA ALA A 57 2.36 -10.01 4.06
C ALA A 57 1.73 -11.00 5.04
N ALA A 58 0.49 -11.43 4.78
CA ALA A 58 -0.14 -12.48 5.59
C ALA A 58 0.64 -13.80 5.47
N ILE A 59 1.14 -14.14 4.27
CA ILE A 59 2.02 -15.30 4.08
C ILE A 59 3.34 -15.11 4.85
N ASP A 60 3.99 -13.97 4.66
CA ASP A 60 5.29 -13.68 5.27
C ASP A 60 5.23 -13.68 6.80
N GLU A 61 4.16 -13.15 7.39
CA GLU A 61 3.94 -13.16 8.84
C GLU A 61 3.67 -14.56 9.38
N ASN A 62 2.90 -15.38 8.66
CA ASN A 62 2.68 -16.80 9.03
C ASN A 62 3.98 -17.62 8.96
N GLU A 63 4.92 -17.23 8.09
CA GLU A 63 6.28 -17.81 8.01
C GLU A 63 7.25 -17.23 9.05
N GLY A 64 6.80 -16.28 9.87
CA GLY A 64 7.62 -15.62 10.90
C GLY A 64 8.69 -14.70 10.31
N LYS A 65 8.50 -14.18 9.09
CA LYS A 65 9.45 -13.25 8.48
C LYS A 65 9.46 -11.92 9.23
N VAL A 66 10.64 -11.33 9.28
CA VAL A 66 10.87 -9.98 9.81
C VAL A 66 11.43 -9.12 8.69
N ILE A 67 10.74 -8.02 8.39
CA ILE A 67 11.12 -7.10 7.29
C ILE A 67 11.69 -5.85 7.91
N ASP A 68 12.99 -5.61 7.73
CA ASP A 68 13.70 -4.44 8.25
C ASP A 68 13.42 -4.17 9.75
N GLY A 69 13.39 -5.25 10.54
CA GLY A 69 13.11 -5.21 11.99
C GLY A 69 11.62 -5.17 12.37
N ILE A 70 10.70 -5.22 11.39
CA ILE A 70 9.26 -5.23 11.59
C ILE A 70 8.76 -6.68 11.59
N ALA A 71 8.25 -7.14 12.73
CA ALA A 71 7.67 -8.48 12.89
C ALA A 71 6.13 -8.47 12.81
N ASP A 72 5.50 -7.41 13.32
CA ASP A 72 4.03 -7.25 13.37
C ASP A 72 3.52 -6.61 12.06
N LEU A 73 3.58 -7.39 10.97
CA LEU A 73 3.31 -6.90 9.62
C LEU A 73 1.86 -6.43 9.50
N GLN A 74 0.92 -7.22 10.02
CA GLN A 74 -0.52 -6.91 9.97
C GLN A 74 -0.87 -5.57 10.60
N SER A 75 -0.35 -5.26 11.80
CA SER A 75 -0.68 -3.99 12.47
C SER A 75 -0.16 -2.78 11.70
N TRP A 76 1.01 -2.89 11.08
CA TRP A 76 1.57 -1.80 10.26
C TRP A 76 0.87 -1.66 8.90
N LEU A 77 0.36 -2.76 8.34
CA LEU A 77 -0.48 -2.72 7.14
C LEU A 77 -1.88 -2.17 7.41
N GLN A 78 -2.45 -2.42 8.59
CA GLN A 78 -3.69 -1.76 8.99
C GLN A 78 -3.52 -0.23 9.04
N LYS A 79 -2.37 0.26 9.50
CA LYS A 79 -2.06 1.70 9.42
C LYS A 79 -1.88 2.17 7.97
N ALA A 80 -1.24 1.36 7.13
CA ALA A 80 -1.09 1.65 5.70
C ALA A 80 -2.46 1.77 5.01
N LEU A 81 -3.44 0.92 5.37
CA LEU A 81 -4.82 0.98 4.87
C LEU A 81 -5.43 2.37 5.02
N TYR A 82 -5.33 2.97 6.22
CA TYR A 82 -5.88 4.30 6.47
C TYR A 82 -5.12 5.40 5.69
N ILE A 83 -3.81 5.23 5.50
CA ILE A 83 -2.99 6.15 4.71
C ILE A 83 -3.40 6.11 3.24
N PHE A 84 -3.58 4.90 2.68
CA PHE A 84 -4.03 4.70 1.30
C PHE A 84 -5.45 5.23 1.11
N ALA A 85 -6.40 4.84 1.95
CA ALA A 85 -7.79 5.33 1.88
C ALA A 85 -7.86 6.86 1.90
N GLY A 86 -7.14 7.49 2.84
CA GLY A 86 -7.08 8.95 2.92
C GLY A 86 -6.40 9.60 1.72
N TYR A 87 -5.39 8.95 1.15
CA TYR A 87 -4.71 9.42 -0.06
C TYR A 87 -5.62 9.36 -1.29
N PHE A 88 -6.26 8.22 -1.56
CA PHE A 88 -7.20 8.07 -2.68
C PHE A 88 -8.33 9.08 -2.61
N LYS A 89 -8.88 9.31 -1.42
CA LYS A 89 -9.89 10.35 -1.19
C LYS A 89 -9.41 11.73 -1.58
N ARG A 90 -8.21 12.14 -1.13
CA ARG A 90 -7.64 13.47 -1.46
C ARG A 90 -7.35 13.64 -2.95
N GLN A 91 -7.04 12.55 -3.66
CA GLN A 91 -6.81 12.56 -5.12
C GLN A 91 -8.10 12.42 -5.95
N GLY A 92 -9.27 12.29 -5.32
CA GLY A 92 -10.55 12.16 -6.03
C GLY A 92 -10.86 10.74 -6.55
N TYR A 93 -10.15 9.72 -6.06
CA TYR A 93 -10.31 8.31 -6.46
C TYR A 93 -10.94 7.45 -5.35
N GLU A 94 -11.73 8.03 -4.45
CA GLU A 94 -12.40 7.33 -3.33
C GLU A 94 -13.24 6.14 -3.81
N VAL A 95 -13.92 6.27 -4.95
CA VAL A 95 -14.73 5.18 -5.54
C VAL A 95 -13.85 4.01 -5.97
N VAL A 96 -12.72 4.27 -6.64
CA VAL A 96 -11.77 3.22 -7.06
C VAL A 96 -11.23 2.47 -5.86
N TRP A 97 -10.94 3.18 -4.76
CA TRP A 97 -10.50 2.54 -3.52
C TRP A 97 -11.58 1.65 -2.91
N SER A 98 -12.82 2.14 -2.85
CA SER A 98 -13.95 1.39 -2.28
C SER A 98 -14.27 0.13 -3.07
N GLU A 99 -14.22 0.20 -4.39
CA GLU A 99 -14.51 -0.94 -5.29
C GLU A 99 -13.30 -1.88 -5.44
N GLY A 100 -12.10 -1.40 -5.17
CA GLY A 100 -10.86 -2.14 -5.43
C GLY A 100 -10.74 -3.46 -4.67
N TYR A 101 -11.33 -3.55 -3.47
CA TYR A 101 -11.36 -4.81 -2.70
C TYR A 101 -12.20 -5.87 -3.42
N ASP A 102 -13.42 -5.50 -3.83
CA ASP A 102 -14.33 -6.40 -4.51
C ASP A 102 -13.79 -6.82 -5.88
N GLN A 103 -13.14 -5.92 -6.60
CA GLN A 103 -12.51 -6.21 -7.89
C GLN A 103 -11.28 -7.13 -7.78
N TYR A 104 -10.54 -7.04 -6.67
CA TYR A 104 -9.38 -7.91 -6.43
C TYR A 104 -9.78 -9.36 -6.16
N HIS A 105 -10.92 -9.57 -5.50
CA HIS A 105 -11.41 -10.90 -5.07
C HIS A 105 -12.44 -11.53 -6.03
N GLN A 106 -12.62 -10.98 -7.23
CA GLN A 106 -13.42 -11.57 -8.31
C GLN A 106 -12.62 -12.58 -9.13
#